data_AF-A0A8J2PWV8-F1
#
_entry.id   AF-A0A8J2PWV8-F1
#
_cell.length_a   1.000
_cell.length_b   1.000
_cell.length_c   1.000
_cell.angle_alpha   90.00
_cell.angle_beta   90.00
_cell.angle_gamma   90.00
#
_symmetry.space_group_name_H-M   'P 1'
#
loop_
_entity.id
_entity.type
_entity.pdbx_description
1 polymer ?
#
loop_
_entity_poly.entity_id
_entity_poly.type
_entity_poly.pdbx_seq_one_letter_code
_entity_poly.pdbx_strand_id
1 'polypeptide(L)'
;MAGVMITNMECFEAARNVLLAATAVLNKCTEEEKSSDQFKQNYAELGRSWAKLGNELLEASADRLKDLEEQTRKPPKFQSKLVLTSSEIQSLGIDYVQEEYDTILLIQSLHFPSVDFTEVLEKEMRGKYVRDFDEARNVFLPLQRWINVSKAYYKIDEFASDYIDIVTDYSNAFKYLAFFEPSLERQIKMHKRRVLILEELLANLNAKVYEDVFHFCLRDLAEINETIYKLKVAEIKERGESLRPKDKKLVKWLTDSINAHKRNLTNFKFDVDDPKKDFDPEYEKALLGSVLSIGRILGSISHDHPLHSEALEFAVEGKKFYQYFLSYLDYHEQLKHKDFKVLYEGTQDMPDLMDKQIRKITDYASRRHN
;
A
#
# COMPACT_ATOMS: atom_id res chain seq x y z
N MET A 1 -26.89 6.95 5.76
CA MET A 1 -26.17 6.42 4.57
C MET A 1 -25.93 7.51 3.54
N ALA A 2 -26.98 8.12 2.96
CA ALA A 2 -26.83 9.39 2.25
C ALA A 2 -26.20 10.46 3.17
N GLY A 3 -26.65 10.54 4.43
CA GLY A 3 -26.05 11.37 5.48
C GLY A 3 -24.52 11.21 5.56
N VAL A 4 -24.00 10.03 5.90
CA VAL A 4 -22.55 9.76 6.05
C VAL A 4 -21.74 9.99 4.75
N MET A 5 -22.29 9.64 3.59
CA MET A 5 -21.62 9.92 2.31
C MET A 5 -21.58 11.42 1.99
N ILE A 6 -22.64 12.14 2.32
CA ILE A 6 -22.70 13.61 2.25
C ILE A 6 -21.71 14.20 3.27
N THR A 7 -21.65 13.69 4.50
CA THR A 7 -20.69 14.17 5.52
C THR A 7 -19.25 13.96 5.09
N ASN A 8 -18.91 12.81 4.48
CA ASN A 8 -17.56 12.57 4.00
C ASN A 8 -17.17 13.44 2.81
N MET A 9 -18.10 13.68 1.87
CA MET A 9 -17.86 14.60 0.77
C MET A 9 -17.68 16.03 1.28
N GLU A 10 -18.50 16.45 2.24
CA GLU A 10 -18.37 17.75 2.93
C GLU A 10 -17.03 17.86 3.68
N CYS A 11 -16.52 16.77 4.27
CA CYS A 11 -15.21 16.74 4.93
C CYS A 11 -14.05 16.97 3.95
N PHE A 12 -14.05 16.29 2.78
CA PHE A 12 -13.00 16.49 1.77
C PHE A 12 -13.04 17.90 1.17
N GLU A 13 -14.23 18.45 0.94
CA GLU A 13 -14.37 19.84 0.49
C GLU A 13 -13.89 20.84 1.54
N ALA A 14 -14.24 20.63 2.81
CA ALA A 14 -13.83 21.51 3.90
C ALA A 14 -12.30 21.45 4.14
N ALA A 15 -11.72 20.24 4.18
CA ALA A 15 -10.27 20.03 4.24
C ALA A 15 -9.56 20.73 3.07
N ARG A 16 -10.07 20.57 1.84
CA ARG A 16 -9.55 21.27 0.67
C ARG A 16 -9.57 22.79 0.84
N ASN A 17 -10.68 23.35 1.34
CA ASN A 17 -10.82 24.80 1.47
C ASN A 17 -9.80 25.38 2.47
N VAL A 18 -9.51 24.66 3.55
CA VAL A 18 -8.43 25.03 4.49
C VAL A 18 -7.07 25.02 3.79
N LEU A 19 -6.75 23.97 3.03
CA LEU A 19 -5.48 23.90 2.31
C LEU A 19 -5.35 24.96 1.19
N LEU A 20 -6.45 25.30 0.51
CA LEU A 20 -6.47 26.42 -0.43
C LEU A 20 -6.16 27.75 0.25
N ALA A 21 -6.76 28.00 1.42
CA ALA A 21 -6.49 29.21 2.18
C ALA A 21 -5.03 29.29 2.63
N ALA A 22 -4.48 28.21 3.17
CA ALA A 22 -3.07 28.14 3.53
C ALA A 22 -2.16 28.40 2.31
N THR A 23 -2.48 27.81 1.16
CA THR A 23 -1.74 28.00 -0.09
C THR A 23 -1.79 29.46 -0.56
N ALA A 24 -2.98 30.08 -0.56
CA ALA A 24 -3.16 31.46 -0.98
C ALA A 24 -2.45 32.45 -0.06
N VAL A 25 -2.44 32.20 1.26
CA VAL A 25 -1.70 33.01 2.24
C VAL A 25 -0.20 32.90 1.99
N LEU A 26 0.34 31.69 1.88
CA LEU A 26 1.78 31.50 1.67
C LEU A 26 2.26 32.05 0.31
N ASN A 27 1.43 32.02 -0.73
CA ASN A 27 1.78 32.61 -2.03
C ASN A 27 1.93 34.13 -1.98
N LYS A 28 1.25 34.81 -1.05
CA LYS A 28 1.32 36.27 -0.86
C LYS A 28 2.51 36.73 -0.01
N CYS A 29 3.25 35.81 0.62
CA CYS A 29 4.49 36.16 1.31
C CYS A 29 5.49 36.79 0.33
N THR A 30 6.30 37.72 0.85
CA THR A 30 7.36 38.40 0.12
C THR A 30 8.49 37.43 -0.25
N GLU A 31 9.31 37.77 -1.24
CA GLU A 31 10.44 36.93 -1.64
C GLU A 31 11.49 36.79 -0.51
N GLU A 32 11.64 37.80 0.33
CA GLU A 32 12.49 37.74 1.53
C GLU A 32 11.96 36.68 2.52
N GLU A 33 10.65 36.69 2.82
CA GLU A 33 10.03 35.68 3.68
C GLU A 33 10.13 34.28 3.09
N LYS A 34 9.92 34.13 1.76
CA LYS A 34 10.04 32.85 1.06
C LYS A 34 11.43 32.24 1.13
N SER A 35 12.46 33.07 1.28
CA SER A 35 13.84 32.61 1.41
C SER A 35 14.16 32.00 2.78
N SER A 36 13.33 32.29 3.80
CA SER A 36 13.50 31.79 5.16
C SER A 36 13.27 30.29 5.27
N ASP A 37 13.98 29.63 6.18
CA ASP A 37 13.82 28.19 6.39
C ASP A 37 12.45 27.85 7.00
N GLN A 38 11.89 28.73 7.83
CA GLN A 38 10.54 28.57 8.36
C GLN A 38 9.49 28.54 7.24
N PHE A 39 9.61 29.42 6.25
CA PHE A 39 8.71 29.39 5.10
C PHE A 39 8.85 28.09 4.31
N LYS A 40 10.10 27.68 4.00
CA LYS A 40 10.36 26.44 3.25
C LYS A 40 9.79 25.22 3.96
N GLN A 41 9.94 25.15 5.28
CA GLN A 41 9.35 24.11 6.11
C GLN A 41 7.82 24.14 6.02
N ASN A 42 7.19 25.27 6.32
CA ASN A 42 5.73 25.42 6.28
C ASN A 42 5.16 25.06 4.90
N TYR A 43 5.85 25.44 3.82
CA TYR A 43 5.46 25.13 2.46
C TYR A 43 5.61 23.63 2.13
N ALA A 44 6.61 22.96 2.68
CA ALA A 44 6.77 21.51 2.59
C ALA A 44 5.71 20.76 3.42
N GLU A 45 5.36 21.24 4.61
CA GLU A 45 4.27 20.69 5.43
C GLU A 45 2.90 20.83 4.76
N LEU A 46 2.67 21.97 4.12
CA LEU A 46 1.50 22.17 3.25
C LEU A 46 1.49 21.13 2.12
N GLY A 47 2.64 20.87 1.51
CA GLY A 47 2.79 19.82 0.50
C GLY A 47 2.43 18.42 1.01
N ARG A 48 2.88 18.05 2.21
CA ARG A 48 2.50 16.78 2.86
C ARG A 48 1.00 16.70 3.09
N SER A 49 0.39 17.80 3.53
CA SER A 49 -1.06 17.86 3.81
C SER A 49 -1.88 17.69 2.54
N TRP A 50 -1.48 18.33 1.43
CA TRP A 50 -2.09 18.10 0.11
C TRP A 50 -1.89 16.68 -0.39
N ALA A 51 -0.71 16.09 -0.18
CA ALA A 51 -0.43 14.71 -0.58
C ALA A 51 -1.35 13.72 0.15
N LYS A 52 -1.51 13.88 1.46
CA LYS A 52 -2.41 13.08 2.29
C LYS A 52 -3.87 13.23 1.85
N LEU A 53 -4.36 14.46 1.65
CA LEU A 53 -5.71 14.69 1.14
C LEU A 53 -5.94 13.97 -0.19
N GLY A 54 -5.00 14.06 -1.12
CA GLY A 54 -5.10 13.42 -2.42
C GLY A 54 -5.11 11.89 -2.33
N ASN A 55 -4.26 11.29 -1.49
CA ASN A 55 -4.23 9.85 -1.26
C ASN A 55 -5.55 9.35 -0.64
N GLU A 56 -5.98 9.96 0.45
CA GLU A 56 -7.24 9.62 1.14
C GLU A 56 -8.45 9.76 0.20
N LEU A 57 -8.46 10.81 -0.63
CA LEU A 57 -9.52 11.00 -1.61
C LEU A 57 -9.55 9.89 -2.66
N LEU A 58 -8.38 9.50 -3.19
CA LEU A 58 -8.28 8.43 -4.19
C LEU A 58 -8.65 7.06 -3.58
N GLU A 59 -8.16 6.77 -2.38
CA GLU A 59 -8.46 5.52 -1.65
C GLU A 59 -9.94 5.42 -1.32
N ALA A 60 -10.51 6.43 -0.67
CA ALA A 60 -11.92 6.43 -0.30
C ALA A 60 -12.84 6.40 -1.52
N SER A 61 -12.43 6.99 -2.64
CA SER A 61 -13.16 6.87 -3.91
C SER A 61 -13.12 5.42 -4.44
N ALA A 62 -11.95 4.78 -4.40
CA ALA A 62 -11.79 3.41 -4.87
C ALA A 62 -12.59 2.42 -4.01
N ASP A 63 -12.52 2.55 -2.68
CA ASP A 63 -13.26 1.68 -1.77
C ASP A 63 -14.77 1.85 -1.90
N ARG A 64 -15.24 3.09 -2.08
CA ARG A 64 -16.65 3.35 -2.38
C ARG A 64 -17.13 2.62 -3.64
N LEU A 65 -16.30 2.57 -4.69
CA LEU A 65 -16.65 1.87 -5.92
C LEU A 65 -16.67 0.35 -5.73
N LYS A 66 -15.69 -0.22 -5.00
CA LYS A 66 -15.69 -1.65 -4.65
C LYS A 66 -16.93 -2.05 -3.85
N ASP A 67 -17.30 -1.26 -2.84
CA ASP A 67 -18.50 -1.52 -2.02
C ASP A 67 -19.80 -1.49 -2.83
N LEU A 68 -19.85 -0.64 -3.87
CA LEU A 68 -20.99 -0.60 -4.80
C LEU A 68 -21.06 -1.85 -5.68
N GLU A 69 -19.91 -2.38 -6.11
CA GLU A 69 -19.82 -3.61 -6.91
C GLU A 69 -20.13 -4.87 -6.09
N GLU A 70 -19.60 -4.96 -4.87
CA GLU A 70 -19.73 -6.14 -4.00
C GLU A 70 -21.06 -6.20 -3.24
N GLN A 71 -21.90 -5.15 -3.33
CA GLN A 71 -23.13 -4.95 -2.54
C GLN A 71 -22.91 -5.02 -1.01
N THR A 72 -21.65 -5.08 -0.57
CA THR A 72 -21.25 -5.08 0.84
C THR A 72 -21.17 -3.64 1.32
N ARG A 73 -22.23 -3.18 1.99
CA ARG A 73 -22.29 -1.80 2.49
C ARG A 73 -21.64 -1.72 3.87
N LYS A 74 -20.32 -1.56 3.95
CA LYS A 74 -19.69 -1.12 5.20
C LYS A 74 -19.66 0.40 5.23
N PRO A 75 -20.20 1.06 6.27
CA PRO A 75 -20.00 2.50 6.41
C PRO A 75 -18.51 2.75 6.67
N PRO A 76 -17.88 3.72 5.99
CA PRO A 76 -16.52 4.13 6.32
C PRO A 76 -16.50 4.61 7.78
N LYS A 77 -15.51 4.13 8.54
CA LYS A 77 -15.30 4.54 9.94
C LYS A 77 -14.36 5.73 9.95
N PHE A 78 -14.88 6.91 10.24
CA PHE A 78 -14.05 8.06 10.61
C PHE A 78 -14.01 8.18 12.14
N GLN A 79 -12.83 8.36 12.72
CA GLN A 79 -12.69 8.78 14.12
C GLN A 79 -12.63 10.30 14.14
N SER A 80 -13.65 10.94 14.73
CA SER A 80 -13.93 12.37 14.59
C SER A 80 -13.59 13.22 15.83
N LYS A 81 -12.64 12.78 16.65
CA LYS A 81 -12.39 13.42 17.95
C LYS A 81 -11.02 14.06 18.02
N LEU A 82 -11.00 15.36 18.32
CA LEU A 82 -9.79 16.15 18.53
C LEU A 82 -9.80 16.79 19.92
N VAL A 83 -8.65 16.78 20.59
CA VAL A 83 -8.43 17.52 21.84
C VAL A 83 -7.66 18.78 21.49
N LEU A 84 -8.22 19.95 21.83
CA LEU A 84 -7.63 21.26 21.55
C LEU A 84 -6.98 21.85 22.79
N THR A 85 -5.87 22.57 22.60
CA THR A 85 -5.26 23.40 23.64
C THR A 85 -6.02 24.70 23.84
N SER A 86 -5.86 25.33 25.01
CA SER A 86 -6.51 26.61 25.33
C SER A 86 -6.20 27.73 24.32
N SER A 87 -4.98 27.75 23.75
CA SER A 87 -4.58 28.71 22.71
C SER A 87 -5.26 28.47 21.37
N GLU A 88 -5.50 27.21 21.00
CA GLU A 88 -6.20 26.85 19.76
C GLU A 88 -7.69 27.21 19.86
N ILE A 89 -8.32 26.91 21.01
CA ILE A 89 -9.73 27.29 21.29
C ILE A 89 -9.92 28.81 21.14
N GLN A 90 -8.99 29.59 21.69
CA GLN A 90 -9.01 31.05 21.58
C GLN A 90 -8.81 31.54 20.14
N SER A 91 -7.89 30.91 19.38
CA SER A 91 -7.60 31.30 18.00
C SER A 91 -8.72 30.95 17.03
N LEU A 92 -9.50 29.91 17.34
CA LEU A 92 -10.65 29.46 16.54
C LEU A 92 -11.96 30.18 16.92
N GLY A 93 -11.94 31.06 17.92
CA GLY A 93 -13.11 31.83 18.36
C GLY A 93 -14.22 30.96 18.96
N ILE A 94 -13.85 29.88 19.64
CA ILE A 94 -14.82 28.92 20.19
C ILE A 94 -15.23 29.36 21.61
N ASP A 95 -16.48 29.78 21.75
CA ASP A 95 -17.02 30.34 23.00
C ASP A 95 -17.30 29.31 24.11
N TYR A 96 -17.09 28.02 23.85
CA TYR A 96 -17.37 26.94 24.81
C TYR A 96 -16.24 25.90 24.86
N VAL A 97 -15.82 25.54 26.07
CA VAL A 97 -14.75 24.55 26.32
C VAL A 97 -15.36 23.16 26.47
N GLN A 98 -14.92 22.19 25.66
CA GLN A 98 -15.27 20.76 25.79
C GLN A 98 -14.00 19.91 25.80
N GLU A 99 -14.04 18.70 26.40
CA GLU A 99 -12.88 17.78 26.43
C GLU A 99 -12.52 17.24 25.05
N GLU A 100 -13.53 17.03 24.20
CA GLU A 100 -13.38 16.55 22.84
C GLU A 100 -14.25 17.40 21.93
N TYR A 101 -13.67 17.86 20.82
CA TYR A 101 -14.40 18.56 19.79
C TYR A 101 -14.63 17.66 18.59
N ASP A 102 -15.79 17.82 17.96
CA ASP A 102 -16.04 17.22 16.65
C ASP A 102 -15.25 17.98 15.59
N THR A 103 -14.18 17.35 15.10
CA THR A 103 -13.26 17.95 14.12
C THR A 103 -14.00 18.39 12.86
N ILE A 104 -15.08 17.70 12.47
CA ILE A 104 -15.85 18.00 11.27
C ILE A 104 -16.59 19.32 11.43
N LEU A 105 -17.25 19.52 12.58
CA LEU A 105 -17.96 20.76 12.87
C LEU A 105 -17.02 21.98 12.93
N LEU A 106 -15.83 21.80 13.50
CA LEU A 106 -14.82 22.85 13.51
C LEU A 106 -14.35 23.21 12.10
N ILE A 107 -13.97 22.22 11.29
CA ILE A 107 -13.49 22.49 9.93
C ILE A 107 -14.59 23.14 9.09
N GLN A 108 -15.85 22.71 9.25
CA GLN A 108 -17.00 23.32 8.57
C GLN A 108 -17.26 24.78 8.98
N SER A 109 -16.87 25.16 10.20
CA SER A 109 -17.02 26.54 10.70
C SER A 109 -15.93 27.50 10.17
N LEU A 110 -14.83 26.97 9.63
CA LEU A 110 -13.74 27.81 9.10
C LEU A 110 -14.15 28.48 7.79
N HIS A 111 -14.19 29.80 7.81
CA HIS A 111 -14.45 30.61 6.63
C HIS A 111 -13.40 31.71 6.48
N PHE A 112 -12.90 31.90 5.26
CA PHE A 112 -11.81 32.82 4.95
C PHE A 112 -12.25 33.85 3.88
N PRO A 113 -13.19 34.75 4.21
CA PRO A 113 -13.84 35.63 3.23
C PRO A 113 -12.89 36.68 2.62
N SER A 114 -11.80 36.99 3.31
CA SER A 114 -10.79 37.98 2.88
C SER A 114 -9.70 37.39 1.97
N VAL A 115 -9.68 36.07 1.77
CA VAL A 115 -8.66 35.39 0.97
C VAL A 115 -9.21 35.09 -0.41
N ASP A 116 -8.61 35.68 -1.44
CA ASP A 116 -8.92 35.34 -2.83
C ASP A 116 -8.27 34.01 -3.21
N PHE A 117 -9.09 33.02 -3.57
CA PHE A 117 -8.65 31.69 -3.99
C PHE A 117 -8.53 31.54 -5.50
N THR A 118 -8.94 32.53 -6.29
CA THR A 118 -9.16 32.38 -7.74
C THR A 118 -7.94 31.80 -8.46
N GLU A 119 -6.74 32.28 -8.13
CA GLU A 119 -5.48 31.85 -8.75
C GLU A 119 -5.02 30.42 -8.40
N VAL A 120 -5.42 29.92 -7.22
CA VAL A 120 -5.05 28.58 -6.72
C VAL A 120 -6.12 27.54 -7.03
N LEU A 121 -7.38 27.95 -7.18
CA LEU A 121 -8.53 27.05 -7.30
C LEU A 121 -8.44 26.13 -8.54
N GLU A 122 -7.94 26.66 -9.66
CA GLU A 122 -7.79 25.91 -10.91
C GLU A 122 -6.60 24.95 -10.92
N LYS A 123 -5.59 25.19 -10.06
CA LYS A 123 -4.32 24.45 -10.05
C LYS A 123 -4.31 23.28 -9.05
N GLU A 124 -5.26 23.27 -8.12
CA GLU A 124 -5.34 22.30 -7.03
C GLU A 124 -6.46 21.27 -7.22
N MET A 125 -6.25 20.08 -6.61
CA MET A 125 -7.19 18.97 -6.68
C MET A 125 -8.55 19.34 -6.11
N ARG A 126 -9.63 18.75 -6.65
CA ARG A 126 -11.01 18.93 -6.15
C ARG A 126 -11.23 18.06 -4.91
N GLY A 127 -12.03 18.53 -3.97
CA GLY A 127 -12.37 17.81 -2.73
C GLY A 127 -13.56 16.87 -2.90
N LYS A 128 -13.71 16.28 -4.09
CA LYS A 128 -14.86 15.44 -4.46
C LYS A 128 -14.38 14.08 -4.88
N TYR A 129 -15.14 13.05 -4.48
CA TYR A 129 -14.86 11.68 -4.90
C TYR A 129 -14.72 11.57 -6.41
N VAL A 130 -13.76 10.76 -6.84
CA VAL A 130 -13.47 10.47 -8.24
C VAL A 130 -14.17 9.18 -8.67
N ARG A 131 -14.47 9.07 -9.97
CA ARG A 131 -15.24 7.95 -10.53
C ARG A 131 -14.52 7.19 -11.64
N ASP A 132 -13.59 7.84 -12.31
CA ASP A 132 -12.88 7.30 -13.45
C ASP A 132 -11.40 7.74 -13.45
N PHE A 133 -10.66 7.24 -14.42
CA PHE A 133 -9.23 7.54 -14.55
C PHE A 133 -8.93 9.02 -14.73
N ASP A 134 -9.74 9.75 -15.49
CA ASP A 134 -9.47 11.16 -15.79
C ASP A 134 -9.67 12.02 -14.55
N GLU A 135 -10.73 11.76 -13.78
CA GLU A 135 -10.96 12.38 -12.48
C GLU A 135 -9.83 12.03 -11.48
N ALA A 136 -9.45 10.75 -11.38
CA ALA A 136 -8.36 10.31 -10.52
C ALA A 136 -7.00 10.93 -10.90
N ARG A 137 -6.72 11.04 -12.20
CA ARG A 137 -5.51 11.68 -12.73
C ARG A 137 -5.46 13.16 -12.38
N ASN A 138 -6.59 13.85 -12.38
CA ASN A 138 -6.68 15.26 -11.98
C ASN A 138 -6.45 15.48 -10.48
N VAL A 139 -6.58 14.45 -9.64
CA VAL A 139 -6.14 14.46 -8.24
C VAL A 139 -4.66 14.10 -8.13
N PHE A 140 -4.23 13.07 -8.86
CA PHE A 140 -2.86 12.55 -8.83
C PHE A 140 -1.81 13.58 -9.27
N LEU A 141 -2.07 14.38 -10.31
CA LEU A 141 -1.06 15.32 -10.83
C LEU A 141 -0.72 16.45 -9.82
N PRO A 142 -1.69 17.16 -9.21
CA PRO A 142 -1.39 18.09 -8.12
C PRO A 142 -0.75 17.41 -6.92
N LEU A 143 -1.22 16.21 -6.53
CA LEU A 143 -0.64 15.41 -5.45
C LEU A 143 0.85 15.16 -5.71
N GLN A 144 1.21 14.67 -6.89
CA GLN A 144 2.60 14.40 -7.27
C GLN A 144 3.46 15.67 -7.22
N ARG A 145 2.93 16.81 -7.66
CA ARG A 145 3.62 18.10 -7.55
C ARG A 145 3.92 18.44 -6.09
N TRP A 146 2.95 18.28 -5.19
CA TRP A 146 3.12 18.55 -3.75
C TRP A 146 4.05 17.56 -3.04
N ILE A 147 4.05 16.30 -3.45
CA ILE A 147 5.06 15.33 -3.01
C ILE A 147 6.46 15.81 -3.40
N ASN A 148 6.66 16.29 -4.63
CA ASN A 148 7.96 16.78 -5.06
C ASN A 148 8.40 18.03 -4.29
N VAL A 149 7.47 18.93 -3.96
CA VAL A 149 7.74 20.08 -3.06
C VAL A 149 8.22 19.58 -1.70
N SER A 150 7.51 18.63 -1.11
CA SER A 150 7.84 18.09 0.22
C SER A 150 9.19 17.37 0.23
N LYS A 151 9.47 16.54 -0.78
CA LYS A 151 10.76 15.85 -0.97
C LYS A 151 11.93 16.81 -1.24
N ALA A 152 11.65 18.03 -1.73
CA ALA A 152 12.69 19.02 -1.95
C ALA A 152 13.27 19.53 -0.63
N TYR A 153 12.43 19.65 0.41
CA TYR A 153 12.82 20.09 1.74
C TYR A 153 13.22 18.92 2.66
N TYR A 154 12.32 17.95 2.86
CA TYR A 154 12.57 16.81 3.74
C TYR A 154 13.52 15.83 3.06
N LYS A 155 14.81 15.90 3.38
CA LYS A 155 15.84 14.95 2.92
C LYS A 155 15.97 13.81 3.91
N ILE A 156 16.31 12.62 3.41
CA ILE A 156 16.42 11.42 4.24
C ILE A 156 17.48 11.55 5.35
N ASP A 157 18.59 12.26 5.09
CA ASP A 157 19.69 12.40 6.04
C ASP A 157 19.33 13.24 7.28
N GLU A 158 18.43 14.21 7.11
CA GLU A 158 18.03 15.17 8.16
C GLU A 158 16.65 14.84 8.74
N PHE A 159 15.75 14.33 7.92
CA PHE A 159 14.33 14.13 8.23
C PHE A 159 13.86 12.74 7.79
N ALA A 160 14.57 11.70 8.23
CA ALA A 160 14.33 10.33 7.77
C ALA A 160 12.86 9.89 7.91
N SER A 161 12.22 10.10 9.07
CA SER A 161 10.82 9.73 9.30
C SER A 161 9.85 10.45 8.37
N ASP A 162 10.00 11.78 8.23
CA ASP A 162 9.13 12.55 7.33
C ASP A 162 9.35 12.18 5.86
N TYR A 163 10.60 11.91 5.48
CA TYR A 163 10.93 11.43 4.14
C TYR A 163 10.30 10.08 3.85
N ILE A 164 10.36 9.13 4.79
CA ILE A 164 9.73 7.80 4.69
C ILE A 164 8.23 7.94 4.45
N ASP A 165 7.55 8.78 5.22
CA ASP A 165 6.11 9.05 5.05
C ASP A 165 5.81 9.57 3.64
N ILE A 166 6.55 10.59 3.19
CA ILE A 166 6.35 11.21 1.87
C ILE A 166 6.57 10.21 0.74
N VAL A 167 7.60 9.37 0.85
CA VAL A 167 7.91 8.35 -0.17
C VAL A 167 6.86 7.23 -0.18
N THR A 168 6.37 6.83 0.99
CA THR A 168 5.28 5.86 1.11
C THR A 168 3.98 6.41 0.53
N ASP A 169 3.64 7.66 0.84
CA ASP A 169 2.53 8.39 0.23
C ASP A 169 2.65 8.43 -1.30
N TYR A 170 3.86 8.58 -1.83
CA TYR A 170 4.06 8.59 -3.28
C TYR A 170 3.83 7.23 -3.92
N SER A 171 4.28 6.14 -3.27
CA SER A 171 3.98 4.78 -3.72
C SER A 171 2.47 4.52 -3.70
N ASN A 172 1.78 4.94 -2.63
CA ASN A 172 0.34 4.77 -2.48
C ASN A 172 -0.46 5.57 -3.52
N ALA A 173 -0.02 6.78 -3.89
CA ALA A 173 -0.65 7.55 -4.96
C ALA A 173 -0.71 6.76 -6.29
N PHE A 174 0.35 6.01 -6.64
CA PHE A 174 0.32 5.12 -7.80
C PHE A 174 -0.56 3.89 -7.59
N LYS A 175 -0.68 3.37 -6.36
CA LYS A 175 -1.58 2.26 -6.03
C LYS A 175 -3.02 2.64 -6.31
N TYR A 176 -3.45 3.78 -5.77
CA TYR A 176 -4.83 4.23 -5.92
C TYR A 176 -5.13 4.71 -7.33
N LEU A 177 -4.18 5.37 -8.02
CA LEU A 177 -4.35 5.72 -9.43
C LEU A 177 -4.54 4.48 -10.32
N ALA A 178 -3.79 3.40 -10.06
CA ALA A 178 -3.86 2.17 -10.85
C ALA A 178 -5.25 1.51 -10.79
N PHE A 179 -5.99 1.67 -9.69
CA PHE A 179 -7.36 1.17 -9.57
C PHE A 179 -8.30 1.75 -10.65
N PHE A 180 -8.15 3.03 -10.98
CA PHE A 180 -9.01 3.70 -11.94
C PHE A 180 -8.56 3.51 -13.39
N GLU A 181 -7.34 3.04 -13.64
CA GLU A 181 -6.75 2.93 -14.98
C GLU A 181 -7.33 1.73 -15.75
N PRO A 182 -8.06 1.91 -16.85
CA PRO A 182 -8.67 0.80 -17.59
C PRO A 182 -7.66 -0.09 -18.31
N SER A 183 -6.47 0.42 -18.65
CA SER A 183 -5.44 -0.36 -19.36
C SER A 183 -4.58 -1.17 -18.39
N LEU A 184 -4.68 -2.51 -18.45
CA LEU A 184 -3.83 -3.43 -17.68
C LEU A 184 -2.33 -3.15 -17.88
N GLU A 185 -1.89 -2.79 -19.09
CA GLU A 185 -0.49 -2.46 -19.36
C GLU A 185 -0.04 -1.21 -18.59
N ARG A 186 -0.90 -0.18 -18.49
CA ARG A 186 -0.62 1.05 -17.74
C ARG A 186 -0.68 0.81 -16.23
N GLN A 187 -1.62 0.00 -15.74
CA GLN A 187 -1.63 -0.45 -14.34
C GLN A 187 -0.29 -1.12 -13.98
N ILE A 188 0.20 -2.04 -14.80
CA ILE A 188 1.50 -2.69 -14.62
C ILE A 188 2.64 -1.66 -14.55
N LYS A 189 2.63 -0.62 -15.41
CA LYS A 189 3.65 0.45 -15.37
C LYS A 189 3.61 1.23 -14.06
N MET A 190 2.42 1.53 -13.53
CA MET A 190 2.26 2.21 -12.24
C MET A 190 2.77 1.35 -11.08
N HIS A 191 2.43 0.06 -11.04
CA HIS A 191 2.95 -0.85 -10.03
C HIS A 191 4.47 -1.04 -10.11
N LYS A 192 5.05 -1.09 -11.32
CA LYS A 192 6.52 -1.08 -11.47
C LYS A 192 7.15 0.20 -10.94
N ARG A 193 6.48 1.35 -11.09
CA ARG A 193 6.96 2.61 -10.51
C ARG A 193 6.95 2.53 -8.97
N ARG A 194 5.95 1.89 -8.36
CA ARG A 194 5.94 1.61 -6.92
C ARG A 194 7.11 0.74 -6.47
N VAL A 195 7.41 -0.34 -7.21
CA VAL A 195 8.59 -1.19 -6.91
C VAL A 195 9.87 -0.35 -6.88
N LEU A 196 10.09 0.51 -7.89
CA LEU A 196 11.26 1.38 -7.93
C LEU A 196 11.33 2.33 -6.73
N ILE A 197 10.20 2.95 -6.38
CA ILE A 197 10.11 3.89 -5.25
C ILE A 197 10.47 3.20 -3.92
N LEU A 198 9.90 2.00 -3.67
CA LEU A 198 10.11 1.29 -2.41
C LEU A 198 11.49 0.65 -2.31
N GLU A 199 12.05 0.11 -3.40
CA GLU A 199 13.42 -0.41 -3.39
C GLU A 199 14.44 0.70 -3.21
N GLU A 200 14.22 1.88 -3.81
CA GLU A 200 15.06 3.07 -3.57
C GLU A 200 15.00 3.50 -2.10
N LEU A 201 13.81 3.49 -1.48
CA LEU A 201 13.67 3.79 -0.05
C LEU A 201 14.46 2.81 0.81
N LEU A 202 14.25 1.50 0.61
CA LEU A 202 14.92 0.45 1.39
C LEU A 202 16.44 0.46 1.23
N ALA A 203 16.94 0.81 0.04
CA ALA A 203 18.39 0.91 -0.20
C ALA A 203 19.08 2.02 0.60
N ASN A 204 18.33 3.05 1.01
CA ASN A 204 18.86 4.19 1.75
C ASN A 204 18.55 4.14 3.26
N LEU A 205 17.91 3.07 3.75
CA LEU A 205 17.56 2.91 5.16
C LEU A 205 18.35 1.78 5.83
N ASN A 206 18.54 1.91 7.14
CA ASN A 206 19.12 0.85 7.96
C ASN A 206 18.00 -0.06 8.51
N ALA A 207 18.03 -1.34 8.10
CA ALA A 207 17.01 -2.33 8.50
C ALA A 207 16.87 -2.53 10.01
N LYS A 208 17.92 -2.31 10.80
CA LYS A 208 17.86 -2.46 12.27
C LYS A 208 17.24 -1.26 12.97
N VAL A 209 17.33 -0.08 12.36
CA VAL A 209 16.78 1.17 12.92
C VAL A 209 15.32 1.34 12.53
N TYR A 210 14.97 0.93 11.31
CA TYR A 210 13.63 1.08 10.73
C TYR A 210 12.99 -0.27 10.43
N GLU A 211 13.02 -1.20 11.39
CA GLU A 211 12.54 -2.58 11.23
C GLU A 211 11.09 -2.63 10.74
N ASP A 212 10.19 -1.85 11.36
CA ASP A 212 8.78 -1.73 10.98
C ASP A 212 8.62 -1.27 9.53
N VAL A 213 9.37 -0.24 9.13
CA VAL A 213 9.33 0.30 7.76
C VAL A 213 9.79 -0.74 6.75
N PHE A 214 10.84 -1.49 7.07
CA PHE A 214 11.27 -2.62 6.25
C PHE A 214 10.19 -3.69 6.17
N HIS A 215 9.58 -4.04 7.29
CA HIS A 215 8.50 -5.03 7.35
C HIS A 215 7.32 -4.62 6.45
N PHE A 216 6.85 -3.38 6.55
CA PHE A 216 5.76 -2.86 5.73
C PHE A 216 6.15 -2.81 4.25
N CYS A 217 7.29 -2.20 3.90
CA CYS A 217 7.71 -2.04 2.50
C CYS A 217 7.96 -3.38 1.81
N LEU A 218 8.55 -4.36 2.49
CA LEU A 218 8.81 -5.68 1.92
C LEU A 218 7.52 -6.49 1.70
N ARG A 219 6.55 -6.37 2.60
CA ARG A 219 5.21 -6.94 2.37
C ARG A 219 4.53 -6.29 1.18
N ASP A 220 4.60 -4.96 1.09
CA ASP A 220 4.00 -4.20 -0.01
C ASP A 220 4.66 -4.57 -1.35
N LEU A 221 5.99 -4.72 -1.39
CA LEU A 221 6.73 -5.21 -2.56
C LEU A 221 6.32 -6.62 -2.99
N ALA A 222 6.05 -7.53 -2.05
CA ALA A 222 5.55 -8.86 -2.36
C ALA A 222 4.17 -8.79 -3.04
N GLU A 223 3.25 -8.05 -2.45
CA GLU A 223 1.89 -7.85 -2.98
C GLU A 223 1.90 -7.16 -4.35
N ILE A 224 2.75 -6.14 -4.54
CA ILE A 224 2.90 -5.43 -5.82
C ILE A 224 3.34 -6.39 -6.92
N ASN A 225 4.33 -7.24 -6.66
CA ASN A 225 4.84 -8.18 -7.66
C ASN A 225 3.82 -9.27 -8.02
N GLU A 226 3.07 -9.78 -7.05
CA GLU A 226 1.91 -10.65 -7.33
C GLU A 226 0.83 -9.95 -8.13
N THR A 227 0.56 -8.67 -7.83
CA THR A 227 -0.42 -7.87 -8.58
C THR A 227 0.02 -7.70 -10.03
N ILE A 228 1.30 -7.38 -10.28
CA ILE A 228 1.85 -7.30 -11.64
C ILE A 228 1.69 -8.64 -12.38
N TYR A 229 1.97 -9.77 -11.71
CA TYR A 229 1.75 -11.10 -12.29
C TYR A 229 0.27 -11.30 -12.65
N LYS A 230 -0.66 -11.04 -11.73
CA LYS A 230 -2.11 -11.21 -11.94
C LYS A 230 -2.62 -10.36 -13.10
N LEU A 231 -2.22 -9.09 -13.16
CA LEU A 231 -2.56 -8.19 -14.26
C LEU A 231 -2.02 -8.70 -15.60
N LYS A 232 -0.80 -9.24 -15.62
CA LYS A 232 -0.23 -9.78 -16.86
C LYS A 232 -0.91 -11.07 -17.29
N VAL A 233 -1.30 -11.94 -16.35
CA VAL A 233 -2.11 -13.13 -16.63
C VAL A 233 -3.48 -12.73 -17.18
N ALA A 234 -4.13 -11.72 -16.62
CA ALA A 234 -5.40 -11.19 -17.12
C ALA A 234 -5.26 -10.67 -18.57
N GLU A 235 -4.22 -9.89 -18.85
CA GLU A 235 -3.94 -9.35 -20.18
C GLU A 235 -3.67 -10.45 -21.23
N ILE A 236 -3.04 -11.57 -20.83
CA ILE A 236 -2.88 -12.77 -21.68
C ILE A 236 -4.25 -13.42 -21.94
N LYS A 237 -5.07 -13.59 -20.91
CA LYS A 237 -6.40 -14.20 -21.01
C LYS A 237 -7.36 -13.36 -21.87
N GLU A 238 -7.30 -12.02 -21.79
CA GLU A 238 -8.10 -11.11 -22.64
C GLU A 238 -7.78 -11.26 -24.13
N ARG A 239 -6.55 -11.68 -24.48
CA ARG A 239 -6.19 -12.04 -25.85
C ARG A 239 -6.61 -13.45 -26.28
N GLY A 240 -7.23 -14.23 -25.39
CA GLY A 240 -7.56 -15.63 -25.63
C GLY A 240 -6.35 -16.57 -25.61
N GLU A 241 -5.22 -16.12 -25.06
CA GLU A 241 -3.98 -16.89 -24.99
C GLU A 241 -3.90 -17.71 -23.69
N SER A 242 -3.17 -18.83 -23.72
CA SER A 242 -2.85 -19.63 -22.54
C SER A 242 -1.48 -19.27 -21.98
N LEU A 243 -1.27 -19.49 -20.67
CA LEU A 243 0.04 -19.30 -20.05
C LEU A 243 1.07 -20.24 -20.66
N ARG A 244 2.26 -19.70 -20.95
CA ARG A 244 3.35 -20.52 -21.48
C ARG A 244 3.95 -21.34 -20.33
N PRO A 245 4.14 -22.66 -20.49
CA PRO A 245 4.70 -23.51 -19.43
C PRO A 245 6.14 -23.20 -18.99
N LYS A 246 6.81 -22.25 -19.65
CA LYS A 246 8.21 -21.83 -19.38
C LYS A 246 8.38 -20.31 -19.45
N ASP A 247 7.36 -19.55 -19.05
CA ASP A 247 7.39 -18.08 -19.11
C ASP A 247 8.30 -17.47 -18.04
N LYS A 248 9.55 -17.21 -18.41
CA LYS A 248 10.55 -16.63 -17.50
C LYS A 248 10.13 -15.27 -16.92
N LYS A 249 9.32 -14.49 -17.65
CA LYS A 249 8.94 -13.15 -17.20
C LYS A 249 7.86 -13.22 -16.13
N LEU A 250 6.86 -14.10 -16.32
CA LEU A 250 5.83 -14.36 -15.31
C LEU A 250 6.44 -14.96 -14.04
N VAL A 251 7.31 -15.96 -14.20
CA VAL A 251 8.05 -16.56 -13.08
C VAL A 251 8.87 -15.50 -12.36
N LYS A 252 9.53 -14.59 -13.09
CA LYS A 252 10.33 -13.52 -12.47
C LYS A 252 9.53 -12.66 -11.48
N TRP A 253 8.33 -12.21 -11.83
CA TRP A 253 7.52 -11.41 -10.90
C TRP A 253 7.14 -12.20 -9.65
N LEU A 254 6.79 -13.49 -9.80
CA LEU A 254 6.50 -14.33 -8.65
C LEU A 254 7.73 -14.59 -7.78
N THR A 255 8.91 -14.80 -8.38
CA THR A 255 10.17 -14.91 -7.62
C THR A 255 10.58 -13.60 -6.96
N ASP A 256 10.33 -12.44 -7.60
CA ASP A 256 10.58 -11.13 -7.00
C ASP A 256 9.65 -10.92 -5.77
N SER A 257 8.40 -11.43 -5.81
CA SER A 257 7.51 -11.48 -4.64
C SER A 257 8.05 -12.38 -3.52
N ILE A 258 8.45 -13.61 -3.84
CA ILE A 258 9.06 -14.55 -2.88
C ILE A 258 10.30 -13.93 -2.23
N ASN A 259 11.16 -13.27 -3.01
CA ASN A 259 12.37 -12.63 -2.51
C ASN A 259 12.05 -11.51 -1.52
N ALA A 260 10.98 -10.73 -1.74
CA ALA A 260 10.54 -9.72 -0.80
C ALA A 260 10.06 -10.34 0.52
N HIS A 261 9.25 -11.41 0.48
CA HIS A 261 8.87 -12.15 1.69
C HIS A 261 10.08 -12.75 2.42
N LYS A 262 11.01 -13.38 1.70
CA LYS A 262 12.23 -13.96 2.30
C LYS A 262 13.12 -12.89 2.93
N ARG A 263 13.32 -11.74 2.28
CA ARG A 263 14.02 -10.58 2.88
C ARG A 263 13.36 -10.16 4.20
N ASN A 264 12.03 -10.13 4.24
CA ASN A 264 11.30 -9.75 5.44
C ASN A 264 11.52 -10.79 6.55
N LEU A 265 11.33 -12.08 6.25
CA LEU A 265 11.57 -13.18 7.18
C LEU A 265 13.01 -13.17 7.73
N THR A 266 14.01 -12.87 6.89
CA THR A 266 15.41 -12.75 7.32
C THR A 266 15.62 -11.63 8.34
N ASN A 267 14.94 -10.49 8.22
CA ASN A 267 15.03 -9.40 9.21
C ASN A 267 14.60 -9.90 10.61
N PHE A 268 13.57 -10.74 10.66
CA PHE A 268 13.06 -11.36 11.88
C PHE A 268 13.75 -12.71 12.21
N LYS A 269 14.94 -12.96 11.65
CA LYS A 269 15.77 -14.15 11.91
C LYS A 269 15.02 -15.48 11.72
N PHE A 270 14.10 -15.54 10.78
CA PHE A 270 13.37 -16.75 10.44
C PHE A 270 14.30 -17.93 10.14
N ASP A 271 13.92 -19.12 10.59
CA ASP A 271 14.58 -20.38 10.29
C ASP A 271 13.53 -21.40 9.84
N VAL A 272 13.62 -21.82 8.58
CA VAL A 272 12.66 -22.76 7.98
C VAL A 272 12.81 -24.19 8.53
N ASP A 273 13.95 -24.50 9.14
CA ASP A 273 14.22 -25.83 9.68
C ASP A 273 13.86 -25.93 11.18
N ASP A 274 13.50 -24.81 11.83
CA ASP A 274 13.10 -24.75 13.24
C ASP A 274 11.66 -24.22 13.42
N PRO A 275 10.63 -25.08 13.23
CA PRO A 275 9.23 -24.69 13.42
C PRO A 275 8.83 -24.49 14.89
N LYS A 276 9.74 -24.67 15.85
CA LYS A 276 9.50 -24.39 17.27
C LYS A 276 9.99 -23.01 17.69
N LYS A 277 10.75 -22.34 16.82
CA LYS A 277 11.24 -21.00 17.06
C LYS A 277 10.10 -20.00 17.00
N ASP A 278 9.85 -19.34 18.12
CA ASP A 278 8.84 -18.29 18.21
C ASP A 278 9.18 -17.11 17.29
N PHE A 279 8.15 -16.57 16.63
CA PHE A 279 8.23 -15.26 16.00
C PHE A 279 8.14 -14.16 17.05
N ASP A 280 8.51 -12.94 16.66
CA ASP A 280 8.10 -11.75 17.41
C ASP A 280 6.56 -11.70 17.48
N PRO A 281 5.94 -11.64 18.68
CA PRO A 281 4.48 -11.63 18.84
C PRO A 281 3.77 -10.50 18.09
N GLU A 282 4.44 -9.35 17.88
CA GLU A 282 3.88 -8.23 17.13
C GLU A 282 3.72 -8.55 15.64
N TYR A 283 4.63 -9.38 15.11
CA TYR A 283 4.73 -9.70 13.68
C TYR A 283 4.30 -11.13 13.33
N GLU A 284 4.10 -12.00 14.32
CA GLU A 284 3.85 -13.43 14.18
C GLU A 284 2.83 -13.75 13.08
N LYS A 285 1.67 -13.09 13.11
CA LYS A 285 0.61 -13.33 12.11
C LYS A 285 1.03 -12.92 10.69
N ALA A 286 1.71 -11.80 10.55
CA ALA A 286 2.13 -11.27 9.25
C ALA A 286 3.30 -12.09 8.66
N LEU A 287 4.23 -12.54 9.51
CA LEU A 287 5.35 -13.39 9.11
C LEU A 287 4.86 -14.79 8.74
N LEU A 288 3.95 -15.38 9.51
CA LEU A 288 3.34 -16.66 9.18
C LEU A 288 2.50 -16.57 7.89
N GLY A 289 1.81 -15.45 7.68
CA GLY A 289 1.17 -15.14 6.39
C GLY A 289 2.16 -15.09 5.22
N SER A 290 3.37 -14.57 5.44
CA SER A 290 4.45 -14.56 4.43
C SER A 290 4.96 -15.96 4.13
N VAL A 291 5.16 -16.81 5.15
CA VAL A 291 5.52 -18.23 4.99
C VAL A 291 4.51 -18.96 4.10
N LEU A 292 3.22 -18.84 4.41
CA LEU A 292 2.15 -19.47 3.63
C LEU A 292 2.11 -18.92 2.20
N SER A 293 2.30 -17.61 2.03
CA SER A 293 2.32 -16.96 0.71
C SER A 293 3.46 -17.46 -0.16
N ILE A 294 4.66 -17.64 0.39
CA ILE A 294 5.79 -18.26 -0.33
C ILE A 294 5.41 -19.67 -0.83
N GLY A 295 4.85 -20.52 0.03
CA GLY A 295 4.39 -21.87 -0.36
C GLY A 295 3.37 -21.82 -1.51
N ARG A 296 2.41 -20.90 -1.44
CA ARG A 296 1.38 -20.69 -2.48
C ARG A 296 1.96 -20.24 -3.81
N ILE A 297 2.83 -19.25 -3.79
CA ILE A 297 3.45 -18.72 -5.00
C ILE A 297 4.32 -19.79 -5.67
N LEU A 298 5.17 -20.48 -4.90
CA LEU A 298 5.99 -21.58 -5.41
C LEU A 298 5.14 -22.70 -6.01
N GLY A 299 4.05 -23.09 -5.33
CA GLY A 299 3.09 -24.05 -5.86
C GLY A 299 2.44 -23.61 -7.17
N SER A 300 2.05 -22.32 -7.29
CA SER A 300 1.51 -21.74 -8.53
C SER A 300 2.53 -21.80 -9.66
N ILE A 301 3.80 -21.42 -9.40
CA ILE A 301 4.86 -21.51 -10.41
C ILE A 301 5.01 -22.96 -10.89
N SER A 302 5.08 -23.93 -9.97
CA SER A 302 5.22 -25.34 -10.31
C SER A 302 4.04 -25.88 -11.10
N HIS A 303 2.83 -25.35 -10.90
CA HIS A 303 1.62 -25.72 -11.64
C HIS A 303 1.52 -25.06 -13.02
N ASP A 304 1.64 -23.73 -13.07
CA ASP A 304 1.41 -22.91 -14.27
C ASP A 304 2.62 -22.92 -15.22
N HIS A 305 3.82 -23.10 -14.68
CA HIS A 305 5.09 -23.07 -15.42
C HIS A 305 5.95 -24.34 -15.16
N PRO A 306 5.40 -25.56 -15.37
CA PRO A 306 6.05 -26.81 -15.00
C PRO A 306 7.29 -27.14 -15.83
N LEU A 307 7.54 -26.41 -16.93
CA LEU A 307 8.71 -26.57 -17.80
C LEU A 307 9.76 -25.46 -17.59
N HIS A 308 9.62 -24.63 -16.54
CA HIS A 308 10.68 -23.73 -16.12
C HIS A 308 11.91 -24.51 -15.62
N SER A 309 13.12 -23.98 -15.82
CA SER A 309 14.37 -24.67 -15.44
C SER A 309 14.42 -25.03 -13.96
N GLU A 310 13.93 -24.12 -13.11
CA GLU A 310 13.92 -24.27 -11.64
C GLU A 310 12.59 -24.82 -11.11
N ALA A 311 11.68 -25.31 -11.97
CA ALA A 311 10.33 -25.72 -11.54
C ALA A 311 10.33 -26.83 -10.46
N LEU A 312 11.31 -27.75 -10.54
CA LEU A 312 11.49 -28.81 -9.54
C LEU A 312 11.96 -28.25 -8.20
N GLU A 313 12.93 -27.33 -8.22
CA GLU A 313 13.45 -26.66 -7.02
C GLU A 313 12.36 -25.85 -6.33
N PHE A 314 11.58 -25.09 -7.10
CA PHE A 314 10.42 -24.38 -6.59
C PHE A 314 9.39 -25.31 -5.95
N ALA A 315 9.14 -26.48 -6.55
CA ALA A 315 8.17 -27.42 -6.02
C ALA A 315 8.62 -28.02 -4.67
N VAL A 316 9.89 -28.39 -4.58
CA VAL A 316 10.50 -28.91 -3.35
C VAL A 316 10.53 -27.84 -2.27
N GLU A 317 10.92 -26.61 -2.60
CA GLU A 317 10.93 -25.50 -1.65
C GLU A 317 9.52 -25.14 -1.17
N GLY A 318 8.55 -25.06 -2.09
CA GLY A 318 7.15 -24.76 -1.75
C GLY A 318 6.57 -25.77 -0.77
N LYS A 319 6.91 -27.06 -0.93
CA LYS A 319 6.56 -28.11 0.02
C LYS A 319 7.10 -27.82 1.43
N LYS A 320 8.38 -27.41 1.55
CA LYS A 320 8.98 -27.08 2.85
C LYS A 320 8.23 -25.95 3.56
N PHE A 321 7.86 -24.89 2.83
CA PHE A 321 7.11 -23.77 3.41
C PHE A 321 5.71 -24.18 3.89
N TYR A 322 5.00 -25.04 3.15
CA TYR A 322 3.73 -25.59 3.64
C TYR A 322 3.92 -26.46 4.89
N GLN A 323 4.94 -27.32 4.90
CA GLN A 323 5.24 -28.17 6.05
C GLN A 323 5.61 -27.34 7.29
N TYR A 324 6.40 -26.27 7.11
CA TYR A 324 6.71 -25.34 8.19
C TYR A 324 5.43 -24.71 8.75
N PHE A 325 4.58 -24.14 7.89
CA PHE A 325 3.33 -23.48 8.31
C PHE A 325 2.43 -24.42 9.13
N LEU A 326 2.26 -25.66 8.68
CA LEU A 326 1.47 -26.67 9.40
C LEU A 326 2.14 -27.04 10.74
N SER A 327 3.43 -27.34 10.72
CA SER A 327 4.18 -27.74 11.92
C SER A 327 4.18 -26.65 12.98
N TYR A 328 4.41 -25.40 12.59
CA TYR A 328 4.38 -24.24 13.49
C TYR A 328 3.01 -24.13 14.18
N LEU A 329 1.91 -24.17 13.42
CA LEU A 329 0.56 -24.09 13.99
C LEU A 329 0.17 -25.30 14.84
N ASP A 330 0.77 -26.47 14.62
CA ASP A 330 0.60 -27.63 15.49
C ASP A 330 1.30 -27.46 16.85
N TYR A 331 2.40 -26.71 16.92
CA TYR A 331 3.00 -26.29 18.19
C TYR A 331 2.24 -25.14 18.86
N HIS A 332 1.63 -24.25 18.07
CA HIS A 332 0.92 -23.06 18.54
C HIS A 332 -0.61 -23.21 18.43
N GLU A 333 -1.19 -24.16 19.17
CA GLU A 333 -2.62 -24.52 19.06
C GLU A 333 -3.58 -23.32 19.25
N GLN A 334 -3.27 -22.39 20.17
CA GLN A 334 -4.11 -21.22 20.37
C GLN A 334 -4.16 -20.31 19.14
N LEU A 335 -3.01 -20.06 18.52
CA LEU A 335 -2.90 -19.26 17.29
C LEU A 335 -3.61 -19.97 16.13
N LYS A 336 -3.41 -21.28 16.01
CA LYS A 336 -4.11 -22.14 15.04
C LYS A 336 -5.61 -22.00 15.15
N HIS A 337 -6.19 -22.16 16.35
CA HIS A 337 -7.64 -22.15 16.51
C HIS A 337 -8.26 -20.75 16.39
N LYS A 338 -7.58 -19.71 16.87
CA LYS A 338 -8.12 -18.36 16.93
C LYS A 338 -8.01 -17.61 15.60
N ASP A 339 -6.84 -17.68 14.97
CA ASP A 339 -6.48 -16.79 13.87
C ASP A 339 -6.29 -17.53 12.53
N PHE A 340 -5.88 -18.80 12.55
CA PHE A 340 -5.48 -19.52 11.33
C PHE A 340 -6.29 -20.78 11.01
N LYS A 341 -7.41 -21.05 11.70
CA LYS A 341 -8.13 -22.33 11.56
C LYS A 341 -8.45 -22.67 10.11
N VAL A 342 -9.06 -21.73 9.39
CA VAL A 342 -9.46 -21.92 7.98
C VAL A 342 -8.25 -22.11 7.07
N LEU A 343 -7.19 -21.33 7.28
CA LEU A 343 -5.97 -21.43 6.48
C LEU A 343 -5.22 -22.74 6.75
N TYR A 344 -5.18 -23.19 8.00
CA TYR A 344 -4.60 -24.46 8.41
C TYR A 344 -5.33 -25.62 7.73
N GLU A 345 -6.66 -25.71 7.90
CA GLU A 345 -7.49 -26.77 7.32
C GLU A 345 -7.34 -26.81 5.79
N GLY A 346 -7.35 -25.65 5.13
CA GLY A 346 -7.14 -25.55 3.68
C GLY A 346 -5.72 -25.88 3.19
N THR A 347 -4.74 -26.01 4.08
CA THR A 347 -3.33 -26.25 3.73
C THR A 347 -2.88 -27.69 3.97
N GLN A 348 -3.65 -28.50 4.70
CA GLN A 348 -3.22 -29.84 5.14
C GLN A 348 -2.80 -30.76 3.98
N ASP A 349 -3.51 -30.70 2.86
CA ASP A 349 -3.25 -31.55 1.69
C ASP A 349 -2.15 -30.99 0.77
N MET A 350 -1.71 -29.75 0.99
CA MET A 350 -0.79 -29.07 0.07
C MET A 350 0.57 -29.77 -0.05
N PRO A 351 1.22 -30.26 1.03
CA PRO A 351 2.46 -31.02 0.90
C PRO A 351 2.34 -32.27 0.00
N ASP A 352 1.23 -33.00 0.09
CA ASP A 352 0.98 -34.18 -0.73
C ASP A 352 0.68 -33.83 -2.20
N LEU A 353 -0.02 -32.71 -2.42
CA LEU A 353 -0.23 -32.16 -3.76
C LEU A 353 1.11 -31.72 -4.38
N MET A 354 2.02 -31.15 -3.59
CA MET A 354 3.36 -30.81 -4.05
C MET A 354 4.15 -32.07 -4.43
N ASP A 355 4.06 -33.17 -3.68
CA ASP A 355 4.69 -34.44 -4.06
C ASP A 355 4.19 -34.98 -5.40
N LYS A 356 2.88 -34.89 -5.65
CA LYS A 356 2.30 -35.26 -6.95
C LYS A 356 2.83 -34.36 -8.07
N GLN A 357 2.98 -33.06 -7.81
CA GLN A 357 3.50 -32.11 -8.79
C GLN A 357 5.00 -32.32 -9.08
N ILE A 358 5.80 -32.60 -8.04
CA ILE A 358 7.22 -32.95 -8.17
C ILE A 358 7.37 -34.16 -9.11
N ARG A 359 6.62 -35.24 -8.88
CA ARG A 359 6.65 -36.44 -9.75
C ARG A 359 6.33 -36.08 -11.20
N LYS A 360 5.28 -35.29 -11.44
CA LYS A 360 4.90 -34.85 -12.80
C LYS A 360 6.03 -34.08 -13.48
N ILE A 361 6.65 -33.12 -12.79
CA ILE A 361 7.76 -32.32 -13.33
C ILE A 361 8.96 -33.20 -13.66
N THR A 362 9.31 -34.13 -12.76
CA THR A 362 10.39 -35.11 -12.97
C THR A 362 10.11 -35.97 -14.20
N ASP A 363 8.89 -36.50 -14.35
CA ASP A 363 8.51 -37.32 -15.51
C ASP A 363 8.63 -36.54 -16.83
N TYR A 364 8.24 -35.26 -16.85
CA TYR A 364 8.42 -34.40 -18.02
C TYR A 364 9.88 -34.19 -18.39
N ALA A 365 10.76 -34.03 -17.39
CA ALA A 365 12.19 -33.85 -17.62
C ALA A 365 12.83 -35.12 -18.22
N SER A 366 12.50 -36.29 -17.67
CA SER A 366 13.02 -37.58 -18.13
C SER A 366 12.59 -37.91 -19.58
N ARG A 367 11.35 -37.59 -19.96
CA ARG A 367 10.84 -37.81 -21.34
C ARG A 367 11.47 -36.92 -22.40
N ARG A 368 12.20 -35.86 -22.00
CA ARG A 368 12.84 -34.91 -22.91
C ARG A 368 14.30 -35.25 -23.22
N HIS A 369 14.87 -36.17 -22.43
CA HIS A 369 16.25 -36.63 -22.56
C HIS A 369 16.37 -37.99 -23.29
N ASN A 370 15.23 -38.67 -23.48
CA ASN A 370 15.05 -39.78 -24.41
C ASN A 370 14.41 -39.26 -25.70
#